data_AF-A0AAW3UZZ5-F1
#
_entry.id   AF-A0AAW3UZZ5-F1
#
_cell.length_a   1.000
_cell.length_b   1.000
_cell.length_c   1.000
_cell.angle_alpha   90.00
_cell.angle_beta   90.00
_cell.angle_gamma   90.00
#
_symmetry.space_group_name_H-M   'P 1'
#
loop_
_entity.id
_entity.type
_entity.pdbx_description
1 polymer ?
#
loop_
_entity_poly.entity_id
_entity_poly.type
_entity_poly.pdbx_seq_one_letter_code
_entity_poly.pdbx_strand_id
1 'polypeptide(L)'
;MSDLEHSRELQEKFELYLLALIFTILGLAIQTAKLGVSHAADILEILGWVSLMVSGMVGLSRLEWVPVALKSWHQLQILRQGRQQLADLADGGVQRVPVEDEPEPVDIQTLLASRDEDIKKAQAFIDRIDRRVHVKYDIHKWTFVFGLVLLVAARAYVPVVGMFGDTAQRATCASATSRPLR
;
A
#
# COMPACT_ATOMS: atom_id res chain seq x y z
N MET A 1 2.18 27.78 -3.57
CA MET A 1 2.09 26.31 -3.61
C MET A 1 3.28 25.81 -2.81
N SER A 2 3.05 25.11 -1.69
CA SER A 2 4.11 24.71 -0.77
C SER A 2 4.83 23.45 -1.29
N ASP A 3 6.13 23.29 -1.03
CA ASP A 3 6.91 22.10 -1.45
C ASP A 3 6.28 20.77 -1.01
N LEU A 4 5.50 20.82 0.07
CA LEU A 4 4.79 19.68 0.65
C LEU A 4 3.60 19.24 -0.22
N GLU A 5 2.86 20.18 -0.81
CA GLU A 5 1.80 19.88 -1.77
C GLU A 5 2.36 19.23 -3.03
N HIS A 6 3.49 19.74 -3.53
CA HIS A 6 4.16 19.18 -4.71
C HIS A 6 4.64 17.75 -4.48
N SER A 7 5.25 17.49 -3.32
CA SER A 7 5.72 16.15 -2.93
C SER A 7 4.57 15.14 -2.83
N ARG A 8 3.40 15.58 -2.35
CA ARG A 8 2.20 14.73 -2.25
C ARG A 8 1.62 14.37 -3.62
N GLU A 9 1.49 15.34 -4.50
CA GLU A 9 0.97 15.10 -5.85
C GLU A 9 1.85 14.12 -6.62
N LEU A 10 3.18 14.25 -6.48
CA LEU A 10 4.13 13.30 -7.07
C LEU A 10 3.97 11.89 -6.48
N GLN A 11 3.80 11.79 -5.17
CA GLN A 11 3.59 10.50 -4.51
C GLN A 11 2.31 9.81 -5.00
N GLU A 12 1.19 10.54 -5.10
CA GLU A 12 -0.08 9.99 -5.61
C GLU A 12 0.05 9.48 -7.04
N LYS A 13 0.72 10.25 -7.92
CA LYS A 13 0.98 9.84 -9.31
C LYS A 13 1.83 8.58 -9.36
N PHE A 14 2.90 8.51 -8.58
CA PHE A 14 3.75 7.33 -8.50
C PHE A 14 2.96 6.09 -8.08
N GLU A 15 2.10 6.22 -7.07
CA GLU A 15 1.28 5.12 -6.57
C GLU A 15 0.27 4.63 -7.61
N LEU A 16 -0.33 5.54 -8.38
CA LEU A 16 -1.20 5.20 -9.50
C LEU A 16 -0.44 4.46 -10.62
N TYR A 17 0.77 4.91 -10.96
CA TYR A 17 1.60 4.23 -11.96
C TYR A 17 2.03 2.84 -11.50
N LEU A 18 2.44 2.68 -10.23
CA LEU A 18 2.78 1.39 -9.66
C LEU A 18 1.58 0.44 -9.69
N LEU A 19 0.40 0.92 -9.33
CA LEU A 19 -0.82 0.14 -9.37
C LEU A 19 -1.19 -0.31 -10.79
N ALA A 20 -1.11 0.59 -11.77
CA ALA A 20 -1.33 0.28 -13.18
C ALA A 20 -0.32 -0.76 -13.70
N LEU A 21 0.95 -0.63 -13.29
CA LEU A 21 2.01 -1.57 -13.62
C LEU A 21 1.70 -2.97 -13.07
N ILE A 22 1.22 -3.08 -11.83
CA ILE A 22 0.85 -4.37 -11.21
C ILE A 22 -0.24 -5.08 -12.02
N PHE A 23 -1.30 -4.37 -12.40
CA PHE A 23 -2.37 -4.96 -13.22
C PHE A 23 -1.90 -5.32 -14.63
N THR A 24 -0.98 -4.52 -15.20
CA THR A 24 -0.39 -4.82 -16.50
C THR A 24 0.49 -6.07 -16.44
N ILE A 25 1.35 -6.20 -15.43
CA ILE A 25 2.17 -7.40 -15.21
C ILE A 25 1.27 -8.62 -14.99
N LEU A 26 0.22 -8.50 -14.18
CA LEU A 26 -0.74 -9.59 -13.96
C LEU A 26 -1.44 -10.01 -15.26
N GLY A 27 -1.90 -9.05 -16.07
CA GLY A 27 -2.53 -9.32 -17.36
C GLY A 27 -1.58 -10.02 -18.33
N LEU A 28 -0.34 -9.53 -18.44
CA LEU A 28 0.70 -10.16 -19.26
C LEU A 28 1.07 -11.56 -18.76
N ALA A 29 1.14 -11.76 -17.45
CA ALA A 29 1.42 -13.06 -16.85
C ALA A 29 0.34 -14.09 -17.22
N ILE A 30 -0.94 -13.71 -17.13
CA ILE A 30 -2.06 -14.58 -17.51
C ILE A 30 -2.04 -14.89 -19.02
N GLN A 31 -1.84 -13.88 -19.88
CA GLN A 31 -1.86 -14.06 -21.34
C GLN A 31 -0.72 -14.93 -21.85
N THR A 32 0.45 -14.87 -21.20
CA THR A 32 1.65 -15.60 -21.64
C THR A 32 1.78 -16.98 -20.98
N ALA A 33 0.84 -17.36 -20.12
CA ALA A 33 0.89 -18.58 -19.34
C ALA A 33 0.91 -19.83 -20.24
N LYS A 34 1.78 -20.79 -19.92
CA LYS A 34 1.86 -22.08 -20.59
C LYS A 34 1.72 -23.18 -19.54
N LEU A 35 0.46 -23.49 -19.20
CA LEU A 35 0.13 -24.51 -18.21
C LEU A 35 0.35 -25.91 -18.78
N GLY A 36 0.70 -26.87 -17.93
CA GLY A 36 0.81 -28.29 -18.27
C GLY A 36 2.23 -28.78 -18.60
N VAL A 37 3.26 -27.94 -18.46
CA VAL A 37 4.66 -28.37 -18.63
C VAL A 37 5.21 -29.02 -17.36
N SER A 38 4.88 -28.47 -16.19
CA SER A 38 5.29 -28.99 -14.89
C SER A 38 4.31 -28.52 -13.82
N HIS A 39 3.78 -29.44 -13.01
CA HIS A 39 2.88 -29.11 -11.91
C HIS A 39 3.48 -28.10 -10.92
N ALA A 40 4.79 -28.17 -10.68
CA ALA A 40 5.46 -27.22 -9.79
C ALA A 40 5.50 -25.79 -10.37
N ALA A 41 5.74 -25.66 -11.67
CA ALA A 41 5.74 -24.35 -12.35
C ALA A 41 4.32 -23.76 -12.40
N ASP A 42 3.32 -24.59 -12.71
CA ASP A 42 1.92 -24.20 -12.76
C ASP A 42 1.42 -23.67 -11.39
N ILE A 43 1.78 -24.35 -10.29
CA ILE A 43 1.43 -23.91 -8.93
C ILE A 43 2.10 -22.57 -8.58
N LEU A 44 3.40 -22.41 -8.87
CA LEU A 44 4.10 -21.15 -8.63
C LEU A 44 3.51 -20.00 -9.42
N GLU A 45 3.09 -20.26 -10.66
CA GLU A 45 2.47 -19.27 -11.53
C GLU A 45 1.10 -18.81 -10.98
N ILE A 46 0.24 -19.75 -10.56
CA ILE A 46 -1.06 -19.43 -9.94
C ILE A 46 -0.87 -18.65 -8.63
N LEU A 47 0.06 -19.07 -7.77
CA LEU A 47 0.37 -18.34 -6.53
C LEU A 47 0.89 -16.92 -6.82
N GLY A 48 1.72 -16.78 -7.86
CA GLY A 48 2.18 -15.48 -8.34
C GLY A 48 1.01 -14.57 -8.76
N TRP A 49 0.06 -15.09 -9.52
CA TRP A 49 -1.15 -14.34 -9.92
C TRP A 49 -1.99 -13.91 -8.73
N VAL A 50 -2.27 -14.82 -7.80
CA VAL A 50 -3.05 -14.51 -6.59
C VAL A 50 -2.35 -13.44 -5.77
N SER A 51 -1.03 -13.53 -5.59
CA SER A 51 -0.26 -12.54 -4.84
C SER A 51 -0.29 -11.15 -5.51
N LEU A 52 -0.12 -11.08 -6.83
CA LEU A 52 -0.23 -9.82 -7.57
C LEU A 52 -1.65 -9.23 -7.53
N MET A 53 -2.68 -10.08 -7.63
CA MET A 53 -4.08 -9.66 -7.53
C MET A 53 -4.37 -9.07 -6.15
N VAL A 54 -3.96 -9.75 -5.08
CA VAL A 54 -4.08 -9.23 -3.70
C VAL A 54 -3.33 -7.92 -3.56
N SER A 55 -2.11 -7.83 -4.08
CA SER A 55 -1.34 -6.58 -4.07
C SER A 55 -2.08 -5.43 -4.76
N GLY A 56 -2.61 -5.65 -5.97
CA GLY A 56 -3.39 -4.66 -6.71
C GLY A 56 -4.64 -4.21 -5.97
N MET A 57 -5.41 -5.15 -5.41
CA MET A 57 -6.62 -4.84 -4.64
C MET A 57 -6.32 -4.05 -3.35
N VAL A 58 -5.24 -4.40 -2.64
CA VAL A 58 -4.81 -3.65 -1.46
C VAL A 58 -4.30 -2.25 -1.82
N GLY A 59 -3.58 -2.13 -2.94
CA GLY A 59 -3.12 -0.84 -3.48
C GLY A 59 -4.29 0.08 -3.83
N LEU A 60 -5.32 -0.43 -4.53
CA LEU A 60 -6.57 0.27 -4.80
C LEU A 60 -7.25 0.74 -3.51
N SER A 61 -7.45 -0.18 -2.58
CA SER A 61 -8.08 0.14 -1.30
C SER A 61 -7.29 1.21 -0.54
N ARG A 62 -5.95 1.19 -0.60
CA ARG A 62 -5.12 2.22 0.04
C ARG A 62 -5.37 3.60 -0.57
N LEU A 63 -5.44 3.71 -1.90
CA LEU A 63 -5.70 4.99 -2.59
C LEU A 63 -7.05 5.61 -2.20
N GLU A 64 -8.06 4.79 -1.88
CA GLU A 64 -9.36 5.27 -1.39
C GLU A 64 -9.26 5.94 -0.01
N TRP A 65 -8.34 5.50 0.86
CA TRP A 65 -8.18 6.03 2.21
C TRP A 65 -7.31 7.29 2.29
N VAL A 66 -6.46 7.56 1.29
CA VAL A 66 -5.60 8.76 1.23
C VAL A 66 -6.42 10.08 1.31
N PRO A 67 -7.45 10.31 0.49
CA PRO A 67 -8.23 11.54 0.57
C PRO A 67 -9.02 11.66 1.87
N VAL A 68 -9.48 10.52 2.43
CA VAL A 68 -10.17 10.47 3.73
C VAL A 68 -9.24 10.94 4.84
N ALA A 69 -8.00 10.44 4.87
CA ALA A 69 -6.99 10.88 5.83
C ALA A 69 -6.74 12.40 5.70
N LEU A 70 -6.58 12.92 4.49
CA LEU A 70 -6.31 14.34 4.25
C LEU A 70 -7.45 15.23 4.75
N LYS A 71 -8.71 14.85 4.49
CA LYS A 71 -9.88 15.58 4.99
C LYS A 71 -9.91 15.62 6.50
N SER A 72 -9.63 14.49 7.16
CA SER A 72 -9.58 14.42 8.63
C SER A 72 -8.45 15.25 9.22
N TRP A 73 -7.26 15.24 8.61
CA TRP A 73 -6.14 16.11 9.01
C TRP A 73 -6.51 17.59 8.93
N HIS A 74 -7.18 18.01 7.85
CA HIS A 74 -7.62 19.40 7.69
C HIS A 74 -8.63 19.80 8.78
N GLN A 75 -9.60 18.93 9.09
CA GLN A 75 -10.55 19.17 10.17
C GLN A 75 -9.86 19.30 11.53
N LEU A 76 -8.88 18.44 11.82
CA LEU A 76 -8.09 18.53 13.05
C LEU A 76 -7.32 19.84 13.14
N GLN A 77 -6.73 20.32 12.03
CA GLN A 77 -6.03 21.61 12.00
C GLN A 77 -6.98 22.77 12.28
N ILE A 78 -8.18 22.77 11.71
CA ILE A 78 -9.22 23.78 12.00
C ILE A 78 -9.57 23.76 13.49
N LEU A 79 -9.80 22.59 14.08
CA LEU A 79 -10.09 22.46 15.52
C LEU A 79 -8.96 23.00 16.39
N ARG A 80 -7.70 22.67 16.05
CA ARG A 80 -6.51 23.17 16.75
C ARG A 80 -6.36 24.68 16.64
N GLN A 81 -6.57 25.23 15.44
CA GLN A 81 -6.50 26.67 15.22
C GLN A 81 -7.59 27.41 16.01
N GLY A 82 -8.82 26.89 16.02
CA GLY A 82 -9.90 27.46 16.82
C GLY A 82 -9.62 27.39 18.33
N ARG A 83 -9.06 26.27 18.82
CA ARG A 83 -8.62 26.14 20.21
C ARG A 83 -7.51 27.14 20.55
N GLN A 84 -6.54 27.34 19.64
CA GLN A 84 -5.47 28.30 19.85
C GLN A 84 -6.01 29.74 19.95
N GLN A 85 -6.93 30.12 19.06
CA GLN A 85 -7.60 31.44 19.13
C GLN A 85 -8.35 31.65 20.45
N LEU A 86 -9.06 30.63 20.93
CA LEU A 86 -9.73 30.69 22.23
C LEU A 86 -8.75 30.81 23.40
N ALA A 87 -7.61 30.13 23.31
CA ALA A 87 -6.55 30.22 24.32
C ALA A 87 -5.94 31.64 24.34
N ASP A 88 -5.65 32.21 23.17
CA ASP A 88 -5.11 33.56 23.06
C ASP A 88 -6.09 34.62 23.63
N LEU A 89 -7.40 34.41 23.47
CA LEU A 89 -8.44 35.27 24.08
C LEU A 89 -8.52 35.10 25.60
N ALA A 90 -8.39 33.88 26.10
CA ALA A 90 -8.36 33.59 27.54
C ALA A 90 -7.15 34.26 28.21
N ASP A 91 -5.98 34.19 27.57
CA ASP A 91 -4.75 34.88 28.01
C ASP A 91 -4.89 36.40 27.97
N GLY A 92 -5.71 36.93 27.05
CA GLY A 92 -6.13 38.33 26.99
C GLY A 92 -7.11 38.76 28.10
N GLY A 93 -7.51 37.85 28.99
CA GLY A 93 -8.41 38.12 30.11
C GLY A 93 -9.90 38.00 29.79
N VAL A 94 -10.27 37.50 28.60
CA VAL A 94 -11.66 37.29 28.23
C VAL A 94 -12.18 36.02 28.92
N GLN A 95 -13.19 36.14 29.76
CA GLN A 95 -13.79 34.99 30.47
C GLN A 95 -15.02 34.41 29.75
N ARG A 96 -15.70 35.21 28.91
CA ARG A 96 -16.95 34.82 28.26
C ARG A 96 -16.95 35.22 26.81
N VAL A 97 -17.28 34.28 25.93
CA VAL A 97 -17.34 34.51 24.48
C VAL A 97 -18.77 34.22 24.01
N PRO A 98 -19.39 35.13 23.24
CA PRO A 98 -20.67 34.83 22.61
C PRO A 98 -20.46 33.73 21.55
N VAL A 99 -21.19 32.63 21.69
CA VAL A 99 -21.23 31.54 20.71
C VAL A 99 -22.51 31.72 19.90
N GLU A 100 -22.42 31.62 18.57
CA GLU A 100 -23.52 31.95 17.64
C GLU A 100 -24.80 31.12 17.89
N ASP A 101 -24.67 29.93 18.46
CA ASP A 101 -25.76 29.00 18.75
C ASP A 101 -26.24 29.01 20.21
N GLU A 102 -25.65 29.82 21.09
CA GLU A 102 -26.06 29.88 22.50
C GLU A 102 -26.62 31.27 22.90
N PRO A 103 -27.78 31.30 23.61
CA PRO A 103 -28.40 32.55 24.03
C PRO A 103 -27.60 33.27 25.12
N GLU A 104 -26.74 32.55 25.84
CA GLU A 104 -25.87 33.10 26.88
C GLU A 104 -24.39 32.91 26.52
N PRO A 105 -23.52 33.88 26.87
CA PRO A 105 -22.11 33.79 26.58
C PRO A 105 -21.46 32.73 27.48
N VAL A 106 -20.84 31.74 26.82
CA VAL A 106 -20.28 30.54 27.45
C VAL A 106 -18.92 30.86 28.08
N ASP A 107 -18.62 30.21 29.19
CA ASP A 107 -17.32 30.32 29.86
C ASP A 107 -16.21 29.74 28.99
N ILE A 108 -15.14 30.52 28.80
CA ILE A 108 -14.05 30.18 27.88
C ILE A 108 -13.35 28.87 28.29
N GLN A 109 -13.28 28.55 29.59
CA GLN A 109 -12.62 27.33 30.07
C GLN A 109 -13.43 26.08 29.71
N THR A 110 -14.76 26.17 29.79
CA THR A 110 -15.64 25.07 29.36
C THR A 110 -15.56 24.82 27.86
N LEU A 111 -15.43 25.89 27.05
CA LEU A 111 -15.22 25.78 25.61
C LEU A 111 -13.85 25.18 25.28
N LEU A 112 -12.78 25.60 25.97
CA LEU A 112 -11.45 25.03 25.80
C LEU A 112 -11.43 23.54 26.13
N ALA A 113 -12.05 23.12 27.23
CA ALA A 113 -12.15 21.71 27.62
C ALA A 113 -12.91 20.88 26.58
N SER A 114 -14.03 21.40 26.07
CA SER A 114 -14.81 20.76 25.00
C SER A 114 -13.98 20.59 23.71
N ARG A 115 -13.26 21.65 23.29
CA ARG A 115 -12.38 21.60 22.11
C ARG A 115 -11.22 20.64 22.29
N ASP A 116 -10.62 20.56 23.47
CA ASP A 116 -9.55 19.60 23.76
C ASP A 116 -10.07 18.15 23.67
N GLU A 117 -11.31 17.89 24.10
CA GLU A 117 -11.95 16.58 23.94
C GLU A 117 -12.19 16.23 22.46
N ASP A 118 -12.69 17.17 21.66
CA ASP A 118 -12.90 16.98 20.23
C ASP A 118 -11.59 16.76 19.47
N ILE A 119 -10.55 17.54 19.79
CA ILE A 119 -9.20 17.35 19.25
C ILE A 119 -8.69 15.95 19.59
N LYS A 120 -8.88 15.49 20.83
CA LYS A 120 -8.45 14.15 21.25
C LYS A 120 -9.19 13.05 20.48
N LYS A 121 -10.49 13.17 20.28
CA LYS A 121 -11.30 12.23 19.48
C LYS A 121 -10.86 12.22 18.02
N ALA A 122 -10.68 13.40 17.42
CA ALA A 122 -10.23 13.56 16.03
C ALA A 122 -8.82 13.00 15.82
N GLN A 123 -7.88 13.26 16.74
CA GLN A 123 -6.54 12.71 16.68
C GLN A 123 -6.56 11.18 16.75
N ALA A 124 -7.30 10.60 17.69
CA ALA A 124 -7.40 9.15 17.81
C ALA A 124 -8.02 8.49 16.56
N PHE A 125 -8.94 9.18 15.88
CA PHE A 125 -9.50 8.73 14.60
C PHE A 125 -8.46 8.76 13.48
N ILE A 126 -7.70 9.84 13.38
CA ILE A 126 -6.61 9.99 12.39
C ILE A 126 -5.54 8.92 12.60
N ASP A 127 -5.11 8.69 13.84
CA ASP A 127 -4.10 7.68 14.15
C ASP A 127 -4.55 6.27 13.74
N ARG A 128 -5.85 5.97 13.88
CA ARG A 128 -6.42 4.70 13.40
C ARG A 128 -6.40 4.59 11.87
N ILE A 129 -6.68 5.68 11.16
CA ILE A 129 -6.61 5.70 9.69
C ILE A 129 -5.17 5.51 9.24
N ASP A 130 -4.24 6.27 9.82
CA ASP A 130 -2.84 6.24 9.41
C ASP A 130 -2.22 4.86 9.60
N ARG A 131 -2.52 4.21 10.73
CA ARG A 131 -2.13 2.82 10.97
C ARG A 131 -2.69 1.86 9.93
N ARG A 132 -3.94 2.02 9.50
CA ARG A 132 -4.54 1.18 8.45
C ARG A 132 -3.88 1.42 7.09
N VAL A 133 -3.57 2.66 6.77
CA VAL A 133 -2.87 3.03 5.52
C VAL A 133 -1.47 2.43 5.49
N HIS A 134 -0.72 2.49 6.60
CA HIS A 134 0.60 1.88 6.73
C HIS A 134 0.57 0.36 6.59
N VAL A 135 -0.34 -0.32 7.28
CA VAL A 135 -0.49 -1.78 7.16
C VAL A 135 -0.83 -2.18 5.73
N LYS A 136 -1.73 -1.44 5.06
CA LYS A 136 -2.05 -1.69 3.64
C LYS A 136 -0.84 -1.48 2.74
N TYR A 137 -0.02 -0.46 3.00
CA TYR A 137 1.22 -0.22 2.25
C TYR A 137 2.19 -1.39 2.36
N ASP A 138 2.41 -1.89 3.58
CA ASP A 138 3.31 -3.03 3.81
C ASP A 138 2.79 -4.29 3.11
N ILE A 139 1.51 -4.60 3.25
CA ILE A 139 0.89 -5.74 2.58
C ILE A 139 1.05 -5.61 1.06
N HIS A 140 0.71 -4.45 0.49
CA HIS A 140 0.83 -4.19 -0.94
C HIS A 140 2.26 -4.42 -1.45
N LYS A 141 3.25 -3.84 -0.77
CA LYS A 141 4.67 -3.94 -1.14
C LYS A 141 5.18 -5.38 -1.09
N TRP A 142 4.93 -6.09 0.02
CA TRP A 142 5.44 -7.45 0.20
C TRP A 142 4.74 -8.45 -0.71
N THR A 143 3.42 -8.34 -0.89
CA THR A 143 2.67 -9.20 -1.83
C THR A 143 3.03 -8.93 -3.28
N PHE A 144 3.36 -7.69 -3.65
CA PHE A 144 3.88 -7.38 -4.98
C PHE A 144 5.21 -8.08 -5.24
N VAL A 145 6.20 -7.86 -4.36
CA VAL A 145 7.54 -8.45 -4.49
C VAL A 145 7.47 -9.98 -4.50
N PHE A 146 6.69 -10.56 -3.58
CA PHE A 146 6.50 -12.00 -3.51
C PHE A 146 5.88 -12.56 -4.79
N GLY A 147 4.81 -11.92 -5.30
CA GLY A 147 4.16 -12.33 -6.55
C GLY A 147 5.10 -12.25 -7.76
N LEU A 148 5.92 -11.20 -7.83
CA LEU A 148 6.92 -11.04 -8.90
C LEU A 148 7.99 -12.13 -8.85
N VAL A 149 8.53 -12.44 -7.66
CA VAL A 149 9.54 -13.49 -7.48
C VAL A 149 8.98 -14.85 -7.87
N LEU A 150 7.74 -15.16 -7.45
CA LEU A 150 7.07 -16.41 -7.81
C LEU A 150 6.89 -16.55 -9.33
N LEU A 151 6.46 -15.47 -10.00
CA LEU A 151 6.32 -15.47 -11.45
C LEU A 151 7.66 -15.69 -12.15
N VAL A 152 8.71 -14.99 -11.75
CA VAL A 152 10.05 -15.17 -12.33
C VAL A 152 10.53 -16.61 -12.12
N ALA A 153 10.36 -17.16 -10.92
CA ALA A 153 10.72 -18.54 -10.61
C ALA A 153 9.94 -19.55 -11.48
N ALA A 154 8.63 -19.36 -11.65
CA ALA A 154 7.81 -20.21 -12.51
C ALA A 154 8.30 -20.20 -13.96
N ARG A 155 8.62 -19.00 -14.50
CA ARG A 155 9.09 -18.85 -15.89
C ARG A 155 10.51 -19.35 -16.10
N ALA A 156 11.38 -19.23 -15.10
CA ALA A 156 12.74 -19.73 -15.15
C ALA A 156 12.84 -21.25 -14.94
N TYR A 157 11.83 -21.88 -14.32
CA TYR A 157 11.87 -23.30 -13.96
C TYR A 157 12.17 -24.21 -15.16
N VAL A 158 11.40 -24.08 -16.24
CA VAL A 158 11.53 -24.93 -17.44
C VAL A 158 12.91 -24.82 -18.10
N PRO A 159 13.44 -23.63 -18.45
CA PRO A 159 14.76 -23.51 -19.07
C PRO A 159 15.89 -23.97 -18.14
N VAL A 160 15.80 -23.68 -16.84
CA VAL A 160 16.84 -24.08 -15.87
C VAL A 160 16.91 -25.61 -15.75
N VAL A 161 15.77 -26.27 -15.57
CA VAL A 161 15.74 -27.75 -15.50
C VAL A 161 16.20 -28.38 -16.81
N GLY A 162 15.86 -27.78 -17.97
CA GLY A 162 16.34 -28.23 -19.28
C GLY A 162 17.87 -28.22 -19.40
N MET A 163 18.54 -27.17 -18.93
CA MET A 163 20.02 -27.07 -18.97
C MET A 163 20.72 -28.15 -18.13
N PHE A 164 20.16 -28.49 -16.96
CA PHE A 164 20.72 -29.50 -16.06
C PHE A 164 20.31 -30.94 -16.45
N GLY A 165 19.16 -31.13 -17.10
CA GLY A 165 18.73 -32.43 -17.62
C GLY A 165 19.55 -32.89 -18.83
N ASP A 166 19.81 -31.98 -19.76
CA ASP A 166 20.54 -32.30 -21.00
C ASP A 166 22.01 -32.65 -20.76
N THR A 167 22.63 -32.11 -19.70
CA THR A 167 24.03 -32.44 -19.35
C THR A 167 24.17 -33.88 -18.87
N ALA A 168 23.20 -34.41 -18.12
CA ALA A 168 23.18 -35.82 -17.71
C ALA A 168 22.93 -36.77 -18.91
N GLN A 169 22.05 -36.37 -19.84
CA GLN A 169 21.72 -37.19 -21.00
C GLN A 169 22.88 -37.24 -22.02
N ARG A 170 23.60 -36.13 -22.20
CA ARG A 170 24.81 -36.07 -23.05
C ARG A 170 25.98 -36.90 -22.48
N ALA A 171 26.17 -36.92 -21.15
CA ALA A 171 27.18 -37.77 -20.52
C ALA A 171 26.89 -39.28 -20.71
N THR A 172 25.61 -39.66 -20.70
CA THR A 172 25.20 -41.06 -20.83
C THR A 172 25.37 -41.57 -22.27
N CYS A 173 25.00 -40.77 -23.28
CA CYS A 173 25.18 -41.13 -24.70
C CYS A 173 26.66 -41.24 -25.11
N ALA A 174 27.53 -40.38 -24.57
CA ALA A 174 28.98 -40.46 -24.83
C ALA A 174 29.62 -41.76 -24.29
N SER A 175 29.11 -42.30 -23.19
CA SER A 175 29.58 -43.58 -22.64
C SER A 175 29.14 -44.79 -23.47
N ALA A 176 27.96 -44.72 -24.11
CA ALA A 176 27.39 -45.83 -24.88
C ALA A 176 28.07 -46.05 -26.25
N THR A 177 28.67 -45.02 -26.84
CA THR A 177 29.34 -45.11 -28.16
C THR A 177 30.76 -45.67 -28.09
N SER A 178 31.27 -45.97 -26.88
CA SER A 178 32.65 -46.45 -26.66
C SER A 178 32.78 -47.97 -26.58
N ARG A 179 31.72 -48.77 -26.83
CA ARG A 179 31.84 -50.23 -26.89
C ARG A 179 32.45 -50.66 -28.23
N PRO A 180 33.68 -51.20 -28.27
CA PRO A 180 34.24 -51.75 -29.49
C PRO A 180 33.48 -53.03 -29.88
N LEU A 181 33.10 -53.11 -31.15
CA LEU A 181 32.64 -54.34 -31.78
C LEU A 181 33.76 -55.40 -31.66
N ARG A 182 33.49 -56.46 -30.90
CA ARG A 182 34.27 -57.70 -30.91
C ARG A 182 33.53 -58.75 -31.71
#